data_AF-A0A1B4FN53-F1
#
_entry.id   AF-A0A1B4FN53-F1
#
_cell.length_a   1.000
_cell.length_b   1.000
_cell.length_c   1.000
_cell.angle_alpha   90.00
_cell.angle_beta   90.00
_cell.angle_gamma   90.00
#
_symmetry.space_group_name_H-M   'P 1'
#
loop_
_entity.id
_entity.type
_entity.pdbx_description
1 polymer ?
#
loop_
_entity_poly.entity_id
_entity_poly.type
_entity_poly.pdbx_seq_one_letter_code
_entity_poly.pdbx_strand_id
1 'polypeptide(L)' 'MQTQYRSAGGRIFMVRHFDRVKCEAALKVPYLQKTVRRAVLARLKKLRAFDREFAQESARQVDAHVTGEKKC' A
#
# COMPACT_ATOMS: atom_id res chain seq x y z
N MET A 1 -17.28 23.88 -20.00
CA MET A 1 -16.62 22.55 -19.88
C MET A 1 -15.46 22.69 -18.91
N GLN A 2 -15.65 22.36 -17.62
CA GLN A 2 -14.56 22.44 -16.64
C GLN A 2 -13.60 21.28 -16.90
N THR A 3 -12.54 21.55 -17.64
CA THR A 3 -11.38 20.66 -17.67
C THR A 3 -10.79 20.71 -16.26
N GLN A 4 -11.12 19.71 -15.44
CA GLN A 4 -10.48 19.51 -14.15
C GLN A 4 -9.00 19.20 -14.42
N TYR A 5 -8.21 20.25 -14.60
CA TYR A 5 -6.76 20.22 -14.49
C TYR A 5 -6.51 19.85 -13.02
N ARG A 6 -6.59 18.55 -12.70
CA ARG A 6 -6.45 18.06 -11.33
C ARG A 6 -5.07 18.49 -10.87
N SER A 7 -5.09 19.52 -10.02
CA SER A 7 -3.91 20.08 -9.37
C SER A 7 -3.04 18.95 -8.81
N ALA A 8 -1.74 19.20 -8.66
CA ALA A 8 -0.85 18.23 -8.03
C ALA A 8 -1.42 17.69 -6.70
N GLY A 9 -2.15 18.53 -5.95
CA GLY A 9 -2.87 18.15 -4.73
C GLY A 9 -3.96 17.10 -4.96
N GLY A 10 -4.79 17.23 -6.00
CA GLY A 10 -5.81 16.23 -6.33
C GLY A 10 -5.20 14.86 -6.67
N ARG A 11 -4.08 14.85 -7.40
CA ARG A 11 -3.34 13.62 -7.72
C ARG A 11 -2.77 12.96 -6.47
N ILE A 12 -2.22 13.74 -5.54
CA ILE A 12 -1.71 13.22 -4.25
C ILE A 12 -2.84 12.65 -3.39
N PHE A 13 -4.02 13.28 -3.37
CA PHE A 13 -5.16 12.76 -2.61
C PHE A 13 -5.61 11.39 -3.12
N MET A 14 -5.68 11.21 -4.45
CA MET A 14 -6.06 9.92 -5.05
C MET A 14 -5.09 8.78 -4.71
N VAL A 15 -3.78 9.08 -4.58
CA VAL A 15 -2.76 8.10 -4.21
C VAL A 15 -3.04 7.44 -2.84
N ARG A 16 -3.79 8.09 -1.94
CA ARG A 16 -4.20 7.48 -0.65
C ARG A 16 -5.08 6.25 -0.82
N HIS A 17 -5.78 6.12 -1.95
CA HIS A 17 -6.66 5.00 -2.27
C HIS A 17 -6.02 3.98 -3.22
N PHE A 18 -4.74 4.15 -3.55
CA PHE A 18 -4.05 3.20 -4.43
C PHE A 18 -3.62 1.97 -3.64
N ASP A 19 -3.90 0.83 -4.23
CA ASP A 19 -3.38 -0.48 -3.83
C ASP A 19 -1.94 -0.66 -4.35
N ARG A 20 -1.24 -1.68 -3.85
CA ARG A 20 0.16 -1.92 -4.19
C ARG A 20 0.42 -1.95 -5.70
N VAL A 21 -0.40 -2.69 -6.46
CA VAL A 21 -0.28 -2.81 -7.92
C VAL A 21 -0.42 -1.45 -8.61
N LYS A 22 -1.39 -0.65 -8.17
CA LYS A 22 -1.63 0.71 -8.71
C LYS A 22 -0.46 1.65 -8.38
N CYS A 23 0.12 1.55 -7.18
CA CYS A 23 1.32 2.31 -6.82
C CYS A 23 2.54 1.90 -7.67
N GLU A 24 2.77 0.60 -7.89
CA GLU A 24 3.87 0.10 -8.73
C GLU A 24 3.70 0.53 -10.20
N ALA A 25 2.48 0.47 -10.72
CA ALA A 25 2.16 0.95 -12.08
C ALA A 25 2.37 2.47 -12.20
N ALA A 26 1.94 3.26 -11.21
CA ALA A 26 2.11 4.70 -11.21
C ALA A 26 3.59 5.13 -11.28
N LEU A 27 4.50 4.38 -10.65
CA LEU A 27 5.93 4.66 -10.69
C LEU A 27 6.58 4.44 -12.07
N LYS A 28 5.92 3.69 -12.97
CA LYS A 28 6.39 3.44 -14.34
C LYS A 28 5.97 4.55 -15.31
N VAL A 29 5.10 5.48 -14.89
CA VAL A 29 4.64 6.59 -15.73
C VAL A 29 5.78 7.58 -15.97
N PRO A 30 6.19 7.82 -17.24
CA PRO A 30 7.24 8.78 -17.54
C PRO A 30 6.77 10.20 -17.18
N TYR A 31 7.71 11.05 -16.77
CA TYR A 31 7.45 12.44 -16.36
C TYR A 31 6.47 12.59 -15.17
N LEU A 32 6.32 11.55 -14.33
CA LEU A 32 5.56 11.66 -13.10
C LEU A 32 6.11 12.78 -12.22
N GLN A 33 5.25 13.72 -11.83
CA GLN A 33 5.64 14.86 -11.00
C GLN A 33 6.31 14.37 -9.69
N LYS A 34 7.44 14.98 -9.33
CA LYS A 34 8.25 14.56 -8.17
C LYS A 34 7.43 14.45 -6.87
N THR A 35 6.50 15.37 -6.64
CA THR A 35 5.62 15.37 -5.47
C THR A 35 4.66 14.17 -5.45
N VAL A 36 4.06 13.84 -6.59
CA VAL A 36 3.21 12.65 -6.76
C VAL A 36 4.05 11.37 -6.60
N ARG A 37 5.25 11.31 -7.19
CA ARG A 37 6.18 10.18 -7.02
C ARG A 37 6.50 9.92 -5.55
N ARG A 38 6.79 10.98 -4.76
CA ARG A 38 7.04 10.86 -3.31
C ARG A 38 5.81 10.35 -2.56
N ALA A 39 4.61 10.83 -2.90
CA ALA A 39 3.38 10.34 -2.30
C ALA A 39 3.13 8.85 -2.58
N VAL A 40 3.37 8.41 -3.83
CA VAL A 40 3.23 7.00 -4.23
C VAL A 40 4.21 6.10 -3.48
N LEU A 41 5.48 6.51 -3.37
CA LEU A 41 6.48 5.76 -2.59
C LEU A 41 6.12 5.69 -1.09
N ALA A 42 5.62 6.79 -0.52
CA ALA A 42 5.20 6.81 0.88
C ALA A 42 4.01 5.87 1.12
N ARG A 43 3.03 5.82 0.21
CA ARG A 43 1.90 4.89 0.29
C ARG A 43 2.38 3.44 0.20
N LEU A 44 3.27 3.13 -0.74
CA LEU A 44 3.79 1.79 -0.95
C LEU A 44 4.60 1.28 0.27
N LYS A 45 5.34 2.16 0.95
CA LYS A 45 6.01 1.83 2.21
C LYS A 45 5.01 1.46 3.32
N LYS A 46 3.91 2.21 3.44
CA LYS A 46 2.85 1.93 4.43
C LYS A 46 2.15 0.60 4.16
N LEU A 47 1.82 0.33 2.90
CA LEU A 47 1.20 -0.95 2.52
C LEU A 47 2.11 -2.14 2.86
N ARG A 48 3.42 -2.04 2.59
CA ARG A 48 4.38 -3.09 2.97
C ARG A 48 4.51 -3.29 4.49
N ALA A 49 4.44 -2.21 5.26
CA ALA A 49 4.47 -2.31 6.72
C ALA A 49 3.22 -3.03 7.23
N PHE A 50 2.04 -2.64 6.72
CA PHE A 50 0.77 -3.29 7.04
C PHE A 50 0.77 -4.78 6.67
N ASP A 51 1.21 -5.14 5.46
CA ASP A 51 1.33 -6.53 5.02
C ASP A 51 2.23 -7.34 5.95
N ARG A 52 3.34 -6.74 6.44
CA ARG A 52 4.28 -7.37 7.36
C ARG A 52 3.68 -7.58 8.76
N GLU A 53 2.98 -6.58 9.29
CA GLU A 53 2.29 -6.67 10.57
C GLU A 53 1.19 -7.73 10.51
N PHE A 54 0.39 -7.72 9.44
CA PHE A 54 -0.64 -8.71 9.21
C PHE A 54 -0.07 -10.14 9.09
N ALA A 55 1.04 -10.30 8.37
CA ALA A 55 1.71 -11.60 8.25
C ALA A 55 2.26 -12.10 9.60
N GLN A 56 2.80 -11.22 10.44
CA GLN A 56 3.26 -11.58 11.78
C GLN A 56 2.12 -12.00 12.69
N GLU A 57 1.00 -11.28 12.68
CA GLU A 57 -0.16 -11.62 13.47
C GLU A 57 -0.77 -12.96 13.03
N SER A 58 -0.91 -13.15 11.71
CA SER A 58 -1.38 -14.41 11.14
C SER A 58 -0.46 -15.59 11.52
N ALA A 59 0.85 -15.39 11.51
CA ALA A 59 1.81 -16.43 11.92
C ALA A 59 1.68 -16.79 13.41
N ARG A 60 1.46 -15.81 14.30
CA ARG A 60 1.20 -16.06 15.72
C ARG A 60 -0.07 -16.86 15.96
N GLN A 61 -1.13 -16.56 15.20
CA GLN A 61 -2.39 -17.27 15.32
C GLN A 61 -2.29 -18.73 14.86
N VAL A 62 -1.47 -19.02 13.85
CA VAL A 62 -1.20 -20.40 13.39
C VAL A 62 -0.37 -21.18 14.43
N ASP A 63 0.63 -20.56 15.05
CA ASP A 63 1.47 -21.21 16.08
C ASP A 63 0.67 -21.57 17.34
N ALA A 64 -0.27 -20.70 17.73
CA ALA A 64 -1.21 -20.95 18.81
C ALA A 64 -2.18 -22.12 18.52
N HIS A 65 -2.54 -22.34 17.25
CA HIS A 65 -3.42 -23.45 16.86
C HIS A 65 -2.66 -24.78 16.81
N VAL A 66 -1.42 -24.81 16.31
CA VAL A 66 -0.59 -26.02 16.21
C VAL A 66 -0.17 -26.56 17.59
N THR A 67 -0.05 -25.70 18.61
CA THR A 67 0.37 -26.11 19.95
C THR A 67 -0.78 -26.73 20.78
N GLY A 68 -2.03 -26.68 20.29
CA GLY A 68 -3.21 -27.23 20.96
C GLY A 68 -3.50 -28.71 20.73
N GLU A 69 -2.87 -29.36 19.74
CA GLU A 69 -3.15 -30.76 19.36
C GLU A 69 -2.04 -31.75 19.77
N LYS A 70 -1.56 -31.66 21.01
CA LYS A 70 -0.80 -32.76 21.63
C LYS A 70 -1.43 -33.17 22.96
N LYS A 71 -2.64 -33.72 22.86
CA LYS A 71 -3.21 -34.53 23.93
C LYS A 71 -4.06 -35.65 23.34
N CYS A 72 -3.38 -36.69 22.84
CA CYS A 72 -3.83 -38.08 22.85
C CYS A 72 -2.57 -38.96 22.92
#